data_AF-Q98A14-F1
#
_entry.id   AF-Q98A14-F1
#
_cell.length_a   1.000
_cell.length_b   1.000
_cell.length_c   1.000
_cell.angle_alpha   90.00
_cell.angle_beta   90.00
_cell.angle_gamma   90.00
#
_symmetry.space_group_name_H-M   'P 1'
#
loop_
_entity.id
_entity.type
_entity.pdbx_description
1 polymer ?
#
loop_
_entity_poly.entity_id
_entity_poly.type
_entity_poly.pdbx_seq_one_letter_code
_entity_poly.pdbx_strand_id
1 'polypeptide(L)'
;MRKTKCVGCGRQAPSFEIVEYGSTEAGYKRLCRRCFNREAAAAAGLDSFEHVDFDQIRLKDADGKFHEFHFTTFLFGTGVALDAFELRNGDPGGYRFQVIAEPDEDPLAMLGRLIAKIRRALAVKHLEDGEYGLQIGQAGVVRGLIDWDAAQDGHLPLLVIDGREISWDDFGRCLMTFEGAQFKLEIRDKSEEL
;
A
#
# COMPACT_ATOMS: atom_id res chain seq x y z
N MET A 1 5.44 7.93 14.93
CA MET A 1 4.33 8.39 14.07
C MET A 1 4.18 9.91 14.17
N ARG A 2 4.58 10.63 13.13
CA ARG A 2 4.42 12.09 13.04
C ARG A 2 2.93 12.44 12.89
N LYS A 3 2.49 13.50 13.54
CA LYS A 3 1.13 14.03 13.42
C LYS A 3 1.16 15.43 12.83
N THR A 4 0.13 15.73 12.05
CA THR A 4 -0.05 17.01 11.39
C THR A 4 -1.47 17.50 11.61
N LYS A 5 -1.62 18.80 11.85
CA LYS A 5 -2.93 19.43 12.02
C LYS A 5 -3.63 19.59 10.67
N CYS A 6 -4.82 19.03 10.54
CA CYS A 6 -5.68 19.24 9.37
C CYS A 6 -6.20 20.68 9.35
N VAL A 7 -6.10 21.36 8.21
CA VAL A 7 -6.64 22.72 8.02
C VAL A 7 -8.17 22.72 8.05
N GLY A 8 -8.81 21.69 7.49
CA GLY A 8 -10.27 21.62 7.37
C GLY A 8 -11.01 21.39 8.68
N CYS A 9 -10.52 20.49 9.55
CA CYS A 9 -11.20 20.14 10.81
C CYS A 9 -10.41 20.46 12.08
N GLY A 10 -9.16 20.92 11.97
CA GLY A 10 -8.31 21.25 13.11
C GLY A 10 -7.75 20.06 13.91
N ARG A 11 -8.18 18.82 13.62
CA ARG A 11 -7.69 17.59 14.29
C ARG A 11 -6.22 17.31 13.94
N GLN A 12 -5.50 16.76 14.92
CA GLN A 12 -4.18 16.14 14.70
C GLN A 12 -4.37 14.74 14.10
N ALA A 13 -3.94 14.54 12.85
CA ALA A 13 -4.01 13.26 12.15
C ALA A 13 -2.59 12.70 11.90
N PRO A 14 -2.41 11.36 11.81
CA PRO A 14 -1.18 10.76 11.32
C PRO A 14 -0.76 11.33 9.97
N SER A 15 0.54 11.49 9.72
CA SER A 15 1.02 12.04 8.45
C SER A 15 0.53 11.28 7.21
N PHE A 16 0.38 9.96 7.29
CA PHE A 16 -0.12 9.14 6.16
C PHE A 16 -1.61 9.38 5.83
N GLU A 17 -2.36 10.03 6.72
CA GLU A 17 -3.73 10.46 6.43
C GLU A 17 -3.79 11.86 5.81
N ILE A 18 -2.66 12.57 5.68
CA ILE A 18 -2.63 13.94 5.19
C ILE A 18 -2.46 13.95 3.67
N VAL A 19 -3.27 14.78 3.02
CA VAL A 19 -3.20 15.10 1.61
C VAL A 19 -2.83 16.57 1.47
N GLU A 20 -1.84 16.87 0.63
CA GLU A 20 -1.57 18.22 0.15
C GLU A 20 -2.49 18.49 -1.03
N TYR A 21 -3.51 19.32 -0.80
CA TYR A 21 -4.55 19.60 -1.78
C TYR A 21 -4.53 21.08 -2.17
N GLY A 22 -4.51 21.35 -3.47
CA GLY A 22 -4.43 22.70 -4.01
C GLY A 22 -3.80 22.74 -5.40
N SER A 23 -3.41 23.94 -5.81
CA SER A 23 -2.71 24.17 -7.08
C SER A 23 -1.60 25.21 -6.88
N THR A 24 -0.76 25.36 -7.90
CA THR A 24 0.29 26.39 -7.93
C THR A 24 -0.28 27.81 -7.79
N GLU A 25 -1.51 28.05 -8.28
CA GLU A 25 -2.16 29.36 -8.26
C GLU A 25 -2.88 29.63 -6.93
N ALA A 26 -3.57 28.63 -6.38
CA ALA A 26 -4.38 28.78 -5.16
C ALA A 26 -3.60 28.47 -3.87
N GLY A 27 -2.38 27.93 -4.00
CA GLY A 27 -1.61 27.38 -2.90
C GLY A 27 -2.13 26.02 -2.43
N TYR A 28 -1.36 25.39 -1.54
CA TYR A 28 -1.66 24.06 -1.01
C TYR A 28 -2.13 24.13 0.45
N LYS A 29 -3.14 23.32 0.78
CA LYS A 29 -3.59 23.06 2.15
C LYS A 29 -3.41 21.60 2.51
N ARG A 30 -3.11 21.36 3.79
CA ARG A 30 -2.98 20.02 4.36
C ARG A 30 -4.30 19.58 4.96
N LEU A 31 -4.94 18.59 4.35
CA LEU A 31 -6.22 18.03 4.78
C LEU A 31 -6.05 16.58 5.21
N CYS A 32 -6.74 16.14 6.27
CA CYS A 32 -6.88 14.70 6.50
C CYS A 32 -7.77 14.07 5.41
N ARG A 33 -7.67 12.74 5.19
CA ARG A 33 -8.45 12.00 4.19
C ARG A 33 -9.94 12.32 4.23
N ARG A 34 -10.55 12.37 5.42
CA ARG A 34 -11.97 12.73 5.58
C ARG A 34 -12.32 14.13 5.06
N CYS A 35 -11.50 15.13 5.39
CA CYS A 35 -11.72 16.50 4.91
C CYS A 35 -11.46 16.61 3.40
N PHE A 36 -10.39 15.98 2.92
CA PHE A 36 -10.08 15.94 1.50
C PHE A 36 -11.19 15.28 0.69
N ASN A 37 -11.61 14.05 1.05
CA ASN A 37 -12.65 13.33 0.30
C ASN A 37 -13.98 14.11 0.29
N ARG A 38 -14.33 14.81 1.37
CA ARG A 38 -15.52 15.66 1.40
C ARG A 38 -15.45 16.81 0.38
N GLU A 39 -14.31 17.49 0.32
CA GLU A 39 -14.13 18.56 -0.65
C GLU A 39 -14.09 18.04 -2.10
N ALA A 40 -13.39 16.93 -2.32
CA ALA A 40 -13.33 16.27 -3.61
C ALA A 40 -14.72 15.79 -4.07
N ALA A 41 -15.52 15.19 -3.19
CA ALA A 41 -16.88 14.76 -3.49
C ALA A 41 -17.78 15.94 -3.87
N ALA A 42 -17.73 17.03 -3.09
CA ALA A 42 -18.50 18.24 -3.39
C ALA A 42 -18.10 18.86 -4.74
N ALA A 43 -16.80 18.90 -5.05
CA ALA A 43 -16.31 19.40 -6.33
C ALA A 43 -16.72 18.51 -7.52
N ALA A 44 -16.88 17.21 -7.29
CA ALA A 44 -17.31 16.23 -8.29
C ALA A 44 -18.84 16.06 -8.39
N GLY A 45 -19.63 16.73 -7.54
CA GLY A 45 -21.09 16.55 -7.48
C GLY A 45 -21.52 15.18 -6.94
N LEU A 46 -20.69 14.54 -6.13
CA LEU A 46 -20.95 13.23 -5.52
C LEU A 46 -21.64 13.39 -4.16
N ASP A 47 -22.91 13.82 -4.17
CA ASP A 47 -23.65 14.17 -2.95
C ASP A 47 -23.93 12.99 -2.01
N SER A 48 -23.93 11.76 -2.54
CA SER A 48 -24.14 10.53 -1.78
C SER A 48 -22.85 9.87 -1.28
N PHE A 49 -21.68 10.42 -1.62
CA PHE A 49 -20.41 9.83 -1.20
C PHE A 49 -20.22 9.95 0.32
N GLU A 50 -19.96 8.82 0.99
CA GLU A 50 -19.64 8.79 2.40
C GLU A 50 -18.18 8.35 2.65
N HIS A 51 -17.46 9.13 3.46
CA HIS A 51 -16.15 8.72 3.94
C HIS A 51 -16.29 7.81 5.16
N VAL A 52 -15.94 6.54 4.97
CA VAL A 52 -15.89 5.51 6.03
C VAL A 52 -14.45 5.31 6.50
N ASP A 53 -14.29 5.29 7.83
CA ASP A 53 -13.05 4.87 8.49
C ASP A 53 -13.18 3.39 8.89
N PHE A 54 -12.16 2.59 8.64
CA PHE A 54 -12.11 1.19 9.07
C PHE A 54 -11.09 1.01 10.19
N ASP A 55 -11.45 0.21 11.18
CA ASP A 55 -10.52 -0.20 12.22
C ASP A 55 -9.42 -1.08 11.64
N GLN A 56 -8.23 -1.01 12.24
CA GLN A 56 -7.12 -1.87 11.87
C GLN A 56 -7.46 -3.34 12.12
N ILE A 57 -6.93 -4.21 11.25
CA ILE A 57 -7.10 -5.67 11.39
C ILE A 57 -5.76 -6.36 11.55
N ARG A 58 -5.79 -7.54 12.18
CA ARG A 58 -4.61 -8.42 12.26
C ARG A 58 -4.88 -9.73 11.55
N LEU A 59 -3.98 -10.12 10.65
CA LEU A 59 -4.03 -11.36 9.89
C LEU A 59 -2.73 -12.13 10.06
N LYS A 60 -2.78 -13.46 9.88
CA LYS A 60 -1.59 -14.30 9.91
C LYS A 60 -1.11 -14.61 8.49
N ASP A 61 0.20 -14.69 8.30
CA ASP A 61 0.83 -15.24 7.11
C ASP A 61 0.92 -16.78 7.15
N ALA A 62 1.49 -17.36 6.09
CA ALA A 62 1.73 -18.80 5.95
C ALA A 62 2.58 -19.40 7.08
N ASP A 63 3.46 -18.60 7.72
CA ASP A 63 4.27 -19.01 8.86
C ASP A 63 3.58 -18.79 10.21
N GLY A 64 2.35 -18.26 10.20
CA GLY A 64 1.57 -17.93 11.39
C GLY A 64 1.97 -16.63 12.08
N LYS A 65 2.83 -15.81 11.46
CA LYS A 65 3.24 -14.49 11.95
C LYS A 65 2.10 -13.50 11.74
N PHE A 66 1.87 -12.64 12.74
CA PHE A 66 0.84 -11.61 12.65
C PHE A 66 1.33 -10.36 11.90
N HIS A 67 0.45 -9.87 11.01
CA HIS A 67 0.56 -8.63 10.25
C HIS A 67 -0.62 -7.74 10.61
N GLU A 68 -0.36 -6.46 10.92
CA GLU A 68 -1.38 -5.46 11.25
C GLU A 68 -1.54 -4.49 10.09
N PHE A 69 -2.78 -4.33 9.61
CA PHE A 69 -3.11 -3.50 8.46
C PHE A 69 -3.94 -2.29 8.88
N HIS A 70 -3.47 -1.12 8.45
CA HIS A 70 -4.18 0.15 8.51
C HIS A 70 -4.86 0.43 7.17
N PHE A 71 -5.94 1.21 7.20
CA PHE A 71 -6.72 1.54 6.01
C PHE A 71 -6.76 3.03 5.74
N THR A 72 -6.75 3.41 4.47
CA THR A 72 -7.11 4.79 4.06
C THR A 72 -8.00 4.76 2.84
N THR A 73 -9.02 5.61 2.85
CA THR A 73 -9.92 5.83 1.71
C THR A 73 -9.53 7.12 1.00
N PHE A 74 -9.33 7.07 -0.31
CA PHE A 74 -8.97 8.21 -1.14
C PHE A 74 -9.90 8.33 -2.33
N LEU A 75 -10.61 9.45 -2.42
CA LEU A 75 -11.42 9.78 -3.59
C LEU A 75 -10.54 10.46 -4.65
N PHE A 76 -10.54 9.98 -5.89
CA PHE A 76 -9.73 10.53 -6.97
C PHE A 76 -10.47 10.47 -8.30
N GLY A 77 -10.51 11.59 -9.03
CA GLY A 77 -11.27 11.67 -10.28
C GLY A 77 -12.71 11.21 -10.06
N THR A 78 -13.12 10.15 -10.75
CA THR A 78 -14.44 9.52 -10.63
C THR A 78 -14.42 8.23 -9.81
N GLY A 79 -13.32 7.84 -9.17
CA GLY A 79 -13.20 6.57 -8.45
C GLY A 79 -12.79 6.75 -6.98
N VAL A 80 -12.92 5.67 -6.20
CA VAL A 80 -12.47 5.60 -4.80
C VAL A 80 -11.48 4.46 -4.62
N ALA A 81 -10.35 4.76 -3.99
CA ALA A 81 -9.35 3.78 -3.59
C ALA A 81 -9.52 3.47 -2.10
N LEU A 82 -9.50 2.18 -1.78
CA LEU A 82 -9.30 1.70 -0.42
C LEU A 82 -7.92 1.03 -0.36
N ASP A 83 -7.01 1.66 0.36
CA ASP A 83 -5.66 1.16 0.60
C ASP A 83 -5.60 0.39 1.91
N ALA A 84 -4.79 -0.67 1.94
CA ALA A 84 -4.34 -1.34 3.16
C ALA A 84 -2.82 -1.36 3.20
N PHE A 85 -2.22 -1.09 4.37
CA PHE A 85 -0.77 -1.09 4.53
C PHE A 85 -0.35 -1.41 5.95
N GLU A 86 0.85 -1.97 6.11
CA GLU A 86 1.51 -2.03 7.41
C GLU A 86 2.19 -0.70 7.74
N LEU A 87 2.52 -0.49 9.01
CA LEU A 87 3.34 0.64 9.44
C LEU A 87 4.76 0.20 9.75
N ARG A 88 5.74 0.90 9.18
CA ARG A 88 7.17 0.84 9.51
C ARG A 88 7.59 2.19 10.05
N ASN A 89 8.07 2.23 11.30
CA ASN A 89 8.47 3.48 11.97
C ASN A 89 7.38 4.57 12.04
N GLY A 90 6.11 4.18 11.87
CA GLY A 90 4.95 5.06 11.89
C GLY A 90 4.55 5.64 10.53
N ASP A 91 5.17 5.18 9.44
CA ASP A 91 4.81 5.50 8.06
C ASP A 91 4.42 4.22 7.29
N PRO A 92 3.63 4.31 6.21
CA PRO A 92 3.26 3.16 5.40
C PRO A 92 4.50 2.43 4.88
N GLY A 93 4.54 1.12 5.06
CA GLY A 93 5.62 0.26 4.57
C GLY A 93 5.22 -1.21 4.65
N GLY A 94 6.17 -2.12 4.42
CA GLY A 94 5.87 -3.56 4.41
C GLY A 94 4.77 -3.92 3.40
N TYR A 95 3.89 -4.86 3.76
CA TYR A 95 2.80 -5.23 2.86
C TYR A 95 1.86 -4.06 2.58
N ARG A 96 1.54 -3.84 1.30
CA ARG A 96 0.66 -2.78 0.82
C ARG A 96 -0.25 -3.29 -0.28
N PHE A 97 -1.54 -2.97 -0.20
CA PHE A 97 -2.58 -3.43 -1.11
C PHE A 97 -3.57 -2.31 -1.40
N GLN A 98 -4.28 -2.43 -2.52
CA GLN A 98 -5.35 -1.50 -2.89
C GLN A 98 -6.44 -2.23 -3.65
N VAL A 99 -7.66 -1.70 -3.52
CA VAL A 99 -8.76 -1.92 -4.45
C VAL A 99 -9.31 -0.57 -4.89
N ILE A 100 -9.76 -0.50 -6.15
CA ILE A 100 -10.45 0.66 -6.70
C ILE A 100 -11.91 0.27 -7.01
N ALA A 101 -12.81 1.22 -6.78
CA ALA A 101 -14.24 1.09 -7.01
C ALA A 101 -14.85 2.40 -7.52
N GLU A 102 -16.10 2.30 -7.97
CA GLU A 102 -16.94 3.48 -8.17
C GLU A 102 -17.33 4.11 -6.82
N PRO A 103 -17.59 5.43 -6.74
CA PRO A 103 -17.83 6.13 -5.46
C PRO A 103 -19.11 5.71 -4.73
N ASP A 104 -20.05 5.07 -5.43
CA ASP A 104 -21.31 4.57 -4.90
C ASP A 104 -21.26 3.10 -4.47
N GLU A 105 -20.12 2.41 -4.66
CA GLU A 105 -19.95 1.04 -4.19
C GLU A 105 -19.98 0.98 -2.65
N ASP A 106 -20.61 -0.07 -2.11
CA ASP A 106 -20.63 -0.35 -0.68
C ASP A 106 -19.20 -0.45 -0.10
N PRO A 107 -18.82 0.43 0.85
CA PRO A 107 -17.51 0.39 1.49
C PRO A 107 -17.18 -0.97 2.13
N LEU A 108 -18.19 -1.70 2.64
CA LEU A 108 -17.98 -3.03 3.21
C LEU A 108 -17.67 -4.09 2.14
N ALA A 109 -18.26 -3.95 0.95
CA ALA A 109 -17.93 -4.80 -0.19
C ALA A 109 -16.49 -4.56 -0.66
N MET A 110 -16.06 -3.30 -0.74
CA MET A 110 -14.65 -2.94 -1.02
C MET A 110 -13.70 -3.53 0.01
N LEU A 111 -14.00 -3.37 1.31
CA LEU A 111 -13.21 -3.95 2.40
C LEU A 111 -13.11 -5.47 2.27
N GLY A 112 -14.22 -6.15 1.95
CA GLY A 112 -14.24 -7.59 1.73
C GLY A 112 -13.31 -8.03 0.60
N ARG A 113 -13.32 -7.33 -0.54
CA ARG A 113 -12.41 -7.60 -1.67
C ARG A 113 -10.95 -7.39 -1.27
N LEU A 114 -10.65 -6.29 -0.57
CA LEU A 114 -9.30 -5.98 -0.11
C LEU A 114 -8.77 -7.01 0.89
N ILE A 115 -9.58 -7.42 1.88
CA ILE A 115 -9.22 -8.47 2.84
C ILE A 115 -8.97 -9.81 2.12
N ALA A 116 -9.80 -10.16 1.12
CA ALA A 116 -9.59 -11.36 0.34
C ALA A 116 -8.25 -11.32 -0.43
N LYS A 117 -7.90 -10.16 -1.00
CA LYS A 117 -6.62 -9.91 -1.66
C LYS A 117 -5.44 -10.06 -0.69
N ILE A 118 -5.52 -9.44 0.49
CA ILE A 118 -4.49 -9.56 1.54
C ILE A 118 -4.29 -11.03 1.93
N ARG A 119 -5.38 -11.77 2.19
CA ARG A 119 -5.29 -13.19 2.59
C ARG A 119 -4.63 -14.07 1.52
N ARG A 120 -4.93 -13.85 0.23
CA ARG A 120 -4.27 -14.56 -0.86
C ARG A 120 -2.76 -14.29 -0.88
N ALA A 121 -2.37 -13.03 -0.72
CA ALA A 121 -0.96 -12.65 -0.70
C ALA A 121 -0.22 -13.21 0.53
N LEU A 122 -0.83 -13.17 1.72
CA LEU A 122 -0.24 -13.71 2.95
C LEU A 122 -0.14 -15.24 2.97
N ALA A 123 -0.89 -15.94 2.13
CA ALA A 123 -0.89 -17.41 2.06
C ALA A 123 0.30 -17.98 1.27
N VAL A 124 1.03 -17.14 0.52
CA VAL A 124 2.17 -17.54 -0.29
C VAL A 124 3.41 -16.81 0.20
N LYS A 125 4.50 -17.55 0.38
CA LYS A 125 5.80 -17.02 0.73
C LYS A 125 6.72 -17.11 -0.49
N HIS A 126 7.37 -16.00 -0.81
CA HIS A 126 8.25 -15.87 -1.97
C HIS A 126 9.73 -16.00 -1.61
N LEU A 127 10.08 -15.66 -0.37
CA LEU A 127 11.46 -15.63 0.10
C LEU A 127 11.65 -16.53 1.32
N GLU A 128 12.83 -17.12 1.43
CA GLU A 128 13.21 -17.95 2.56
C GLU A 128 14.62 -17.63 3.04
N ASP A 129 14.85 -17.87 4.33
CA ASP A 129 16.17 -17.74 4.94
C ASP A 129 16.83 -19.13 4.88
N GLY A 130 17.70 -19.32 3.88
CA GLY A 130 18.44 -20.55 3.63
C GLY A 130 19.84 -20.56 4.25
N GLU A 131 20.60 -21.64 4.01
CA GLU A 131 21.96 -21.81 4.54
C GLU A 131 22.92 -20.67 4.10
N TYR A 132 22.67 -20.09 2.92
CA TYR A 132 23.48 -19.01 2.35
C TYR A 132 22.83 -17.62 2.49
N GLY A 133 21.84 -17.48 3.37
CA GLY A 133 21.10 -16.24 3.59
C GLY A 133 19.76 -16.20 2.83
N LEU A 134 19.31 -14.98 2.50
CA LEU A 134 18.04 -14.75 1.83
C LEU A 134 18.03 -15.35 0.43
N GLN A 135 16.97 -16.11 0.10
CA GLN A 135 16.82 -16.83 -1.16
C GLN A 135 15.37 -16.73 -1.67
N ILE A 136 15.19 -16.91 -2.98
CA ILE A 136 13.86 -17.11 -3.58
C ILE A 136 13.44 -18.54 -3.30
N GLY A 137 12.23 -18.70 -2.77
CA GLY A 137 11.69 -20.02 -2.45
C GLY A 137 11.56 -20.93 -3.67
N GLN A 138 11.46 -22.23 -3.43
CA GLN A 138 11.50 -23.28 -4.46
C GLN A 138 10.53 -23.10 -5.63
N ALA A 139 9.40 -22.42 -5.42
CA ALA A 139 8.44 -22.14 -6.49
C ALA A 139 9.01 -21.24 -7.61
N GLY A 140 10.10 -20.51 -7.35
CA GLY A 140 10.75 -19.64 -8.34
C GLY A 140 9.90 -18.44 -8.77
N VAL A 141 8.82 -18.15 -8.06
CA VAL A 141 7.92 -17.02 -8.33
C VAL A 141 8.07 -16.01 -7.20
N VAL A 142 8.32 -14.76 -7.57
CA VAL A 142 8.42 -13.63 -6.65
C VAL A 142 7.37 -12.60 -7.02
N ARG A 143 6.58 -12.19 -6.05
CA ARG A 143 5.65 -11.06 -6.17
C ARG A 143 5.91 -10.08 -5.04
N GLY A 144 5.76 -8.80 -5.35
CA GLY A 144 6.01 -7.74 -4.40
C GLY A 144 5.56 -6.38 -4.93
N LEU A 145 5.90 -5.34 -4.19
CA LEU A 145 5.69 -3.95 -4.57
C LEU A 145 7.04 -3.31 -4.92
N ILE A 146 7.06 -2.52 -5.99
CA ILE A 146 8.15 -1.58 -6.26
C ILE A 146 7.79 -0.28 -5.54
N ASP A 147 8.61 0.15 -4.58
CA ASP A 147 8.41 1.34 -3.76
C ASP A 147 9.57 2.33 -3.93
N TRP A 148 9.41 3.53 -3.38
CA TRP A 148 10.46 4.55 -3.37
C TRP A 148 11.48 4.27 -2.25
N ASP A 149 12.77 4.24 -2.60
CA ASP A 149 13.84 4.11 -1.60
C ASP A 149 14.27 5.50 -1.08
N ALA A 150 13.73 5.89 0.07
CA ALA A 150 14.13 7.15 0.71
C ALA A 150 15.59 7.14 1.22
N ALA A 151 16.18 5.97 1.49
CA ALA A 151 17.55 5.87 1.98
C ALA A 151 18.59 6.10 0.86
N GLN A 152 18.21 5.86 -0.39
CA GLN A 152 19.05 6.06 -1.58
C GLN A 152 18.62 7.26 -2.43
N ASP A 153 17.80 8.17 -1.89
CA ASP A 153 17.23 9.31 -2.62
C ASP A 153 16.55 8.89 -3.95
N GLY A 154 15.98 7.68 -3.95
CA GLY A 154 15.34 7.05 -5.10
C GLY A 154 16.23 6.81 -6.32
N HIS A 155 17.55 6.72 -6.15
CA HIS A 155 18.45 6.32 -7.23
C HIS A 155 18.08 4.96 -7.84
N LEU A 156 17.62 4.03 -7.00
CA LEU A 156 16.97 2.79 -7.39
C LEU A 156 15.68 2.63 -6.58
N PRO A 157 14.65 1.95 -7.12
CA PRO A 157 13.47 1.66 -6.34
C PRO A 157 13.77 0.59 -5.28
N LEU A 158 13.00 0.59 -4.22
CA LEU A 158 12.99 -0.46 -3.20
C LEU A 158 12.05 -1.59 -3.62
N LEU A 159 12.41 -2.84 -3.33
CA LEU A 159 11.49 -3.97 -3.48
C LEU A 159 10.87 -4.30 -2.13
N VAL A 160 9.55 -4.50 -2.11
CA VAL A 160 8.86 -5.01 -0.92
C VAL A 160 8.27 -6.38 -1.24
N ILE A 161 8.90 -7.42 -0.72
CA ILE A 161 8.52 -8.83 -0.96
C ILE A 161 8.29 -9.49 0.39
N ASP A 162 7.18 -10.21 0.54
CA ASP A 162 6.74 -10.79 1.81
C ASP A 162 6.71 -9.79 2.99
N GLY A 163 6.37 -8.53 2.70
CA GLY A 163 6.38 -7.44 3.66
C GLY A 163 7.76 -7.02 4.17
N ARG A 164 8.84 -7.52 3.54
CA ARG A 164 10.24 -7.17 3.79
C ARG A 164 10.73 -6.18 2.72
N GLU A 165 11.42 -5.13 3.15
CA GLU A 165 12.12 -4.20 2.26
C GLU A 165 13.46 -4.81 1.84
N ILE A 166 13.72 -4.85 0.53
CA ILE A 166 14.83 -5.58 -0.08
C ILE A 166 15.49 -4.69 -1.12
N SER A 167 16.81 -4.57 -0.99
CA SER A 167 17.64 -3.86 -1.96
C SER A 167 17.81 -4.66 -3.26
N TRP A 168 18.16 -3.98 -4.35
CA TRP A 168 18.51 -4.67 -5.59
C TRP A 168 19.76 -5.54 -5.46
N ASP A 169 20.70 -5.18 -4.58
CA ASP A 169 21.88 -6.00 -4.30
C ASP A 169 21.49 -7.31 -3.62
N ASP A 170 20.61 -7.26 -2.62
CA ASP A 170 20.12 -8.45 -1.92
C ASP A 170 19.26 -9.32 -2.85
N PHE A 171 18.40 -8.70 -3.65
CA PHE A 171 17.61 -9.43 -4.63
C PHE A 171 18.49 -10.05 -5.73
N GLY A 172 19.53 -9.34 -6.18
CA GLY A 172 20.52 -9.84 -7.13
C GLY A 172 21.28 -11.06 -6.61
N ARG A 173 21.64 -11.07 -5.31
CA ARG A 173 22.22 -12.25 -4.65
C ARG A 173 21.26 -13.45 -4.68
N CYS A 174 19.96 -13.22 -4.46
CA CYS A 174 18.96 -14.27 -4.55
C CYS A 174 18.87 -14.86 -5.97
N LEU A 175 19.06 -14.04 -7.01
CA LEU A 175 19.02 -14.48 -8.40
C LEU A 175 20.24 -15.33 -8.82
N MET A 176 21.34 -15.31 -8.06
CA MET A 176 22.55 -16.08 -8.40
C MET A 176 22.30 -17.59 -8.46
N THR A 177 21.27 -18.10 -7.77
CA THR A 177 20.90 -19.53 -7.81
C THR A 177 20.22 -19.95 -9.12
N PHE A 178 19.89 -18.99 -10.00
CA PHE A 178 19.17 -19.20 -11.26
C PHE A 178 20.05 -18.97 -12.50
N GLU A 179 21.37 -19.14 -12.38
CA GLU A 179 22.31 -18.99 -13.51
C GLU A 179 21.88 -19.86 -14.72
N GLY A 180 21.76 -19.23 -15.89
CA GLY A 180 21.31 -19.87 -17.13
C GLY A 180 19.79 -19.97 -17.32
N ALA A 181 18.99 -19.50 -16.36
CA ALA A 181 17.54 -19.45 -16.49
C ALA A 181 17.05 -18.26 -17.35
N GLN A 182 15.86 -18.40 -17.93
CA GLN A 182 15.12 -17.29 -18.54
C GLN A 182 14.15 -16.69 -17.50
N PHE A 183 13.86 -15.39 -17.61
CA PHE A 183 12.93 -14.71 -16.70
C PHE A 183 11.91 -13.83 -17.43
N LYS A 184 10.78 -13.56 -16.78
CA LYS A 184 9.76 -12.60 -17.21
C LYS A 184 9.47 -11.66 -16.03
N LEU A 185 9.50 -10.36 -16.28
CA LEU A 185 9.03 -9.34 -15.34
C LEU A 185 7.66 -8.83 -15.81
N GLU A 186 6.70 -8.79 -14.88
CA GLU A 186 5.34 -8.30 -15.13
C GLU A 186 5.02 -7.20 -14.12
N ILE A 187 4.60 -6.05 -14.63
CA ILE A 187 4.24 -4.87 -13.83
C ILE A 187 2.75 -4.62 -14.02
N ARG A 188 2.03 -4.53 -12.91
CA ARG A 188 0.59 -4.26 -12.84
C ARG A 188 0.31 -3.14 -11.87
N ASP A 189 -0.84 -2.49 -12.01
CA ASP A 189 -1.29 -1.52 -11.03
C ASP A 189 -1.55 -2.21 -9.68
N LYS A 190 -1.34 -1.50 -8.57
CA LYS A 190 -1.50 -2.01 -7.20
C LYS A 190 -2.93 -2.50 -6.93
N SER A 191 -3.92 -1.97 -7.65
CA SER A 191 -5.32 -2.41 -7.55
C SER A 191 -5.60 -3.76 -8.20
N GLU A 192 -4.76 -4.21 -9.14
CA GLU A 192 -4.93 -5.46 -9.89
C GLU A 192 -4.40 -6.70 -9.14
N GLU A 193 -4.85 -7.89 -9.51
CA GLU A 193 -4.35 -9.16 -8.96
C GLU A 193 -3.06 -9.62 -9.68
N LEU A 194 -2.18 -10.32 -8.95
CA LEU A 194 -0.91 -10.91 -9.42
C LEU A 194 -0.79 -12.39 -9.05
#